data_AF-A0A9D4H0B4-F1
#
_entry.id   AF-A0A9D4H0B4-F1
#
_cell.length_a   1.000
_cell.length_b   1.000
_cell.length_c   1.000
_cell.angle_alpha   90.00
_cell.angle_beta   90.00
_cell.angle_gamma   90.00
#
_symmetry.space_group_name_H-M   'P 1'
#
loop_
_entity.id
_entity.type
_entity.pdbx_description
1 polymer ?
#
loop_
_entity_poly.entity_id
_entity_poly.type
_entity_poly.pdbx_seq_one_letter_code
_entity_poly.pdbx_strand_id
1 'polypeptide(L)'
;MMYMAHALRDKRGTNMNTRLNWHPQAMMCSDNRTFNSSDYINETLFERSNASDVSAVVSTADTALWFHISSMLLKTTPTTPKEYFENWQDTISLFGNLNALRYEFVNTFPPLDMQAMLEGIQLTDIFENLYWPFVYDNAFMNQKLALLGLMGIDTSANEQKMVFFDALEKSQRIKLPVSDQIIYSFNDPAVVDGLNRSGLMEASKEYIEAGHHLFSSEEQAPIIEKLEAAMTLINRTIPQLYRAIHQTIACIAFYKAEYPGFAGGTVSSALGIIWQDPRAYREHSVPYYAEAIVHEYLHMSLFLADLVHGTYKDRKLLAQTKVYSPIRRKLRDFDKTFHASYVSTGVTVFHARGGNWDKAKHLAESLRTSVDGLVEINNAVGVLNESGEAMLRAMDDFLSVIRLKA
;
A
#
# COMPACT_ATOMS: atom_id res chain seq x y z
N MET A 1 -12.40 16.98 -16.33
CA MET A 1 -12.98 17.52 -15.08
C MET A 1 -14.50 17.54 -15.25
N MET A 2 -15.28 17.10 -14.24
CA MET A 2 -16.72 16.72 -14.27
C MET A 2 -17.00 15.22 -14.52
N TYR A 3 -17.05 14.46 -13.43
CA TYR A 3 -18.19 13.61 -13.06
C TYR A 3 -18.08 13.32 -11.55
N MET A 4 -18.55 14.26 -10.74
CA MET A 4 -18.84 14.03 -9.33
C MET A 4 -20.21 14.65 -9.00
N ALA A 5 -21.12 13.77 -8.58
CA ALA A 5 -22.30 14.00 -7.74
C ALA A 5 -23.15 15.26 -7.98
N HIS A 6 -24.12 15.17 -8.89
CA HIS A 6 -25.42 15.81 -8.67
C HIS A 6 -26.34 14.83 -7.93
N ALA A 7 -26.36 14.90 -6.60
CA ALA A 7 -27.43 14.32 -5.79
C ALA A 7 -28.40 15.45 -5.42
N LEU A 8 -29.51 15.55 -6.15
CA LEU A 8 -30.59 16.49 -5.88
C LEU A 8 -31.38 16.04 -4.63
N ARG A 9 -31.60 16.97 -3.69
CA ARG A 9 -32.65 16.89 -2.66
C ARG A 9 -34.02 16.85 -3.37
N ASP A 10 -34.88 15.88 -3.07
CA ASP A 10 -36.32 16.02 -3.34
C ASP A 10 -36.89 17.12 -2.41
N LYS A 11 -37.86 17.89 -2.90
CA LYS A 11 -38.60 18.96 -2.22
C LYS A 11 -39.37 18.50 -0.96
N ARG A 12 -39.21 17.24 -0.53
CA ARG A 12 -39.92 16.62 0.60
C ARG A 12 -39.04 16.29 1.81
N GLY A 13 -37.74 16.60 1.78
CA GLY A 13 -36.91 16.57 3.00
C GLY A 13 -36.73 15.18 3.65
N THR A 14 -36.92 14.09 2.91
CA THR A 14 -36.65 12.74 3.42
C THR A 14 -35.23 12.29 3.07
N ASN A 15 -34.52 11.75 4.07
CA ASN A 15 -33.18 11.19 3.92
C ASN A 15 -33.20 10.02 2.93
N MET A 16 -32.56 10.17 1.77
CA MET A 16 -32.22 9.01 0.94
C MET A 16 -31.09 8.24 1.61
N ASN A 17 -31.38 7.02 2.02
CA ASN A 17 -30.39 6.04 2.44
C ASN A 17 -29.63 5.57 1.18
N THR A 18 -28.63 6.33 0.74
CA THR A 18 -27.81 5.97 -0.42
C THR A 18 -26.86 4.85 -0.06
N ARG A 19 -27.20 3.62 -0.47
CA ARG A 19 -26.26 2.51 -0.53
C ARG A 19 -25.15 2.87 -1.51
N LEU A 20 -23.93 3.05 -1.02
CA LEU A 20 -22.72 2.82 -1.83
C LEU A 20 -22.79 1.36 -2.28
N ASN A 21 -23.09 1.13 -3.55
CA ASN A 21 -22.96 -0.20 -4.15
C ASN A 21 -21.48 -0.52 -4.27
N TRP A 22 -20.91 -1.02 -3.18
CA TRP A 22 -19.70 -1.84 -3.22
C TRP A 22 -20.00 -3.01 -4.14
N HIS A 23 -19.37 -3.07 -5.31
CA HIS A 23 -19.39 -4.28 -6.12
C HIS A 23 -18.34 -5.23 -5.51
N PRO A 24 -18.73 -6.33 -4.86
CA PRO A 24 -17.79 -7.25 -4.25
C PRO A 24 -17.33 -8.20 -5.34
N GLN A 25 -16.44 -7.77 -6.22
CA GLN A 25 -15.48 -8.71 -6.77
C GLN A 25 -14.33 -8.72 -5.79
N ALA A 26 -14.38 -9.64 -4.83
CA ALA A 26 -13.23 -10.01 -4.03
C ALA A 26 -12.13 -10.38 -5.02
N MET A 27 -11.19 -9.47 -5.24
CA MET A 27 -10.02 -9.74 -6.04
C MET A 27 -9.07 -10.49 -5.12
N MET A 28 -9.35 -11.79 -4.93
CA MET A 28 -8.46 -12.71 -4.24
C MET A 28 -7.12 -12.70 -4.99
N CYS A 29 -6.10 -12.10 -4.39
CA CYS A 29 -4.73 -12.24 -4.85
C CYS A 29 -4.08 -13.41 -4.09
N SER A 30 -4.69 -14.60 -4.14
CA SER A 30 -4.10 -15.84 -3.61
C SER A 30 -3.04 -16.37 -4.59
N ASP A 31 -2.02 -15.56 -4.88
CA ASP A 31 -0.94 -15.91 -5.81
C ASP A 31 0.30 -16.46 -5.07
N ASN A 32 0.09 -17.17 -3.95
CA ASN A 32 1.13 -17.76 -3.10
C ASN A 32 1.49 -19.23 -3.44
N ARG A 33 1.52 -19.59 -4.74
CA ARG A 33 2.27 -20.79 -5.16
C ARG A 33 3.74 -20.41 -5.27
N THR A 34 4.50 -20.75 -4.23
CA THR A 34 5.96 -20.73 -4.09
C THR A 34 6.73 -20.42 -5.38
N PHE A 35 7.42 -19.27 -5.40
CA PHE A 35 8.58 -19.04 -6.25
C PHE A 35 9.58 -20.19 -6.04
N ASN A 36 10.08 -20.79 -7.13
CA ASN A 36 11.04 -21.89 -7.04
C ASN A 36 12.44 -21.33 -6.72
N SER A 37 12.88 -21.44 -5.47
CA SER A 37 14.23 -21.11 -5.01
C SER A 37 15.21 -22.30 -5.06
N SER A 38 14.82 -23.43 -5.66
CA SER A 38 15.55 -24.70 -5.56
C SER A 38 16.86 -24.80 -6.34
N ASP A 39 17.36 -23.73 -6.96
CA ASP A 39 18.58 -23.84 -7.74
C ASP A 39 19.86 -23.39 -7.02
N TYR A 40 19.82 -22.68 -5.88
CA TYR A 40 21.08 -22.18 -5.31
C TYR A 40 21.12 -22.13 -3.78
N ILE A 41 21.87 -23.07 -3.21
CA ILE A 41 22.55 -22.95 -1.90
C ILE A 41 24.01 -22.61 -2.18
N ASN A 42 24.53 -21.57 -1.53
CA ASN A 42 25.77 -21.66 -0.77
C ASN A 42 25.90 -20.51 0.25
N GLU A 43 26.32 -20.90 1.45
CA GLU A 43 26.62 -20.08 2.63
C GLU A 43 27.73 -19.05 2.37
N THR A 44 27.73 -17.87 3.00
CA THR A 44 28.53 -17.54 4.22
C THR A 44 28.62 -16.02 4.55
N LEU A 45 28.66 -15.76 5.87
CA LEU A 45 29.36 -14.68 6.61
C LEU A 45 28.83 -13.23 6.61
N PHE A 46 28.22 -12.86 7.74
CA PHE A 46 28.12 -11.49 8.25
C PHE A 46 29.25 -11.27 9.27
N GLU A 47 30.28 -10.52 8.91
CA GLU A 47 31.27 -9.99 9.86
C GLU A 47 30.95 -8.55 10.25
N ARG A 48 31.27 -8.25 11.51
CA ARG A 48 31.05 -6.98 12.21
C ARG A 48 31.84 -5.83 11.59
N SER A 49 31.26 -4.63 11.57
CA SER A 49 32.05 -3.41 11.80
C SER A 49 31.23 -2.31 12.48
N ASN A 50 31.96 -1.49 13.24
CA ASN A 50 31.52 -0.61 14.31
C ASN A 50 30.94 0.74 13.83
N ALA A 51 30.22 1.37 14.77
CA ALA A 51 29.73 2.74 14.75
C ALA A 51 30.83 3.80 14.60
N SER A 52 30.50 4.92 13.93
CA SER A 52 30.69 6.29 14.46
C SER A 52 30.03 7.34 13.55
N ASP A 53 29.31 8.27 14.21
CA ASP A 53 28.99 9.67 13.88
C ASP A 53 28.73 10.14 12.44
N VAL A 54 27.52 10.68 12.20
CA VAL A 54 27.35 12.03 11.62
C VAL A 54 26.08 12.71 12.19
N SER A 55 26.27 13.93 12.69
CA SER A 55 25.28 14.82 13.28
C SER A 55 24.43 15.59 12.25
N ALA A 56 23.16 15.78 12.61
CA ALA A 56 22.22 16.85 12.27
C ALA A 56 22.62 17.94 11.25
N VAL A 57 21.85 18.00 10.15
CA VAL A 57 21.41 19.24 9.48
C VAL A 57 19.95 19.04 9.04
N VAL A 58 18.99 19.53 9.83
CA VAL A 58 17.59 19.68 9.40
C VAL A 58 17.43 21.12 8.92
N SER A 59 17.06 21.31 7.67
CA SER A 59 16.92 22.64 7.07
C SER A 59 15.75 23.41 7.68
N THR A 60 15.98 24.66 8.03
CA THR A 60 15.04 25.59 8.68
C THR A 60 13.89 26.06 7.77
N ALA A 61 13.87 25.64 6.49
CA ALA A 61 12.88 26.07 5.51
C ALA A 61 11.53 25.35 5.68
N ASP A 62 11.55 24.06 6.00
CA ASP A 62 10.31 23.28 6.20
C ASP A 62 9.55 23.73 7.44
N THR A 63 10.26 24.07 8.52
CA THR A 63 9.63 24.55 9.75
C THR A 63 8.94 25.90 9.56
N ALA A 64 9.50 26.79 8.72
CA ALA A 64 8.93 28.11 8.44
C ALA A 64 7.67 28.03 7.56
N LEU A 65 7.64 27.14 6.57
CA LEU A 65 6.48 26.91 5.72
C LEU A 65 5.31 26.32 6.52
N TRP A 66 5.58 25.35 7.39
CA TRP A 66 4.58 24.79 8.28
C TRP A 66 4.06 25.81 9.30
N PHE A 67 4.93 26.66 9.87
CA PHE A 67 4.50 27.74 10.77
C PHE A 67 3.59 28.76 10.07
N HIS A 68 3.89 29.09 8.81
CA HIS A 68 3.08 30.01 8.02
C HIS A 68 1.70 29.43 7.69
N ILE A 69 1.64 28.16 7.26
CA ILE A 69 0.39 27.43 6.97
C ILE A 69 -0.46 27.28 8.23
N SER A 70 0.13 26.88 9.37
CA SER A 70 -0.58 26.78 10.65
C SER A 70 -1.09 28.15 11.13
N SER A 71 -0.35 29.23 10.91
CA SER A 71 -0.80 30.60 11.25
C SER A 71 -1.93 31.13 10.37
N MET A 72 -2.07 30.62 9.14
CA MET A 72 -3.18 30.95 8.24
C MET A 72 -4.46 30.19 8.61
N LEU A 73 -4.34 28.93 9.04
CA LEU A 73 -5.47 28.09 9.44
C LEU A 73 -6.07 28.46 10.80
N LEU A 74 -5.33 29.17 11.66
CA LEU A 74 -5.76 29.52 13.02
C LEU A 74 -6.53 30.85 13.13
N LYS A 75 -6.85 31.55 12.03
CA LYS A 75 -7.30 32.94 12.14
C LYS A 75 -8.74 33.16 12.64
N THR A 76 -9.67 32.22 12.55
CA THR A 76 -11.00 32.37 13.19
C THR A 76 -11.74 31.05 13.29
N THR A 77 -12.31 30.75 14.45
CA THR A 77 -13.33 29.70 14.63
C THR A 77 -14.63 30.19 13.96
N PRO A 78 -15.15 29.54 12.92
CA PRO A 78 -16.37 30.00 12.26
C PRO A 78 -17.56 29.90 13.21
N THR A 79 -18.31 30.98 13.36
CA THR A 79 -19.47 31.07 14.26
C THR A 79 -20.79 30.82 13.54
N THR A 80 -20.76 30.80 12.20
CA THR A 80 -21.93 30.57 11.37
C THR A 80 -21.68 29.55 10.26
N PRO A 81 -22.73 28.84 9.78
CA PRO A 81 -22.61 27.92 8.64
C PRO A 81 -22.14 28.58 7.34
N LYS A 82 -22.38 29.88 7.17
CA LYS A 82 -21.92 30.65 6.01
C LYS A 82 -20.40 30.88 6.06
N GLU A 83 -19.87 31.28 7.21
CA GLU A 83 -18.42 31.42 7.43
C GLU A 83 -17.70 30.07 7.29
N TYR A 84 -18.33 28.98 7.72
CA TYR A 84 -17.78 27.64 7.51
C TYR A 84 -17.67 27.29 6.01
N PHE A 85 -18.70 27.61 5.22
CA PHE A 85 -18.72 27.33 3.79
C PHE A 85 -17.74 28.22 3.01
N GLU A 86 -17.61 29.49 3.38
CA GLU A 86 -16.64 30.43 2.79
C GLU A 86 -15.20 30.02 3.12
N ASN A 87 -14.90 29.68 4.39
CA ASN A 87 -13.59 29.14 4.78
C ASN A 87 -13.26 27.81 4.07
N TRP A 88 -14.26 26.97 3.82
CA TRP A 88 -14.09 25.72 3.08
C TRP A 88 -13.79 25.96 1.59
N GLN A 89 -14.44 26.94 0.96
CA GLN A 89 -14.13 27.32 -0.42
C GLN A 89 -12.73 27.92 -0.56
N ASP A 90 -12.30 28.74 0.40
CA ASP A 90 -10.94 29.30 0.43
C ASP A 90 -9.88 28.21 0.65
N THR A 91 -10.18 27.22 1.50
CA THR A 91 -9.33 26.05 1.70
C THR A 91 -9.19 25.22 0.42
N ILE A 92 -10.29 24.98 -0.31
CA ILE A 92 -10.27 24.30 -1.61
C ILE A 92 -9.51 25.10 -2.67
N SER A 93 -9.64 26.42 -2.68
CA SER A 93 -8.87 27.28 -3.59
C SER A 93 -7.36 27.22 -3.28
N LEU A 94 -6.99 27.16 -2.00
CA LEU A 94 -5.61 26.96 -1.55
C LEU A 94 -5.05 25.59 -1.99
N PHE A 95 -5.85 24.52 -1.89
CA PHE A 95 -5.48 23.19 -2.38
C PHE A 95 -5.42 23.11 -3.92
N GLY A 96 -6.30 23.85 -4.62
CA GLY A 96 -6.24 24.02 -6.07
C GLY A 96 -4.93 24.71 -6.51
N ASN A 97 -4.50 25.73 -5.75
CA ASN A 97 -3.23 26.43 -5.98
C ASN A 97 -2.01 25.60 -5.56
N LEU A 98 -2.12 24.72 -4.56
CA LEU A 98 -1.06 23.75 -4.22
C LEU A 98 -0.92 22.66 -5.27
N ASN A 99 -2.02 22.19 -5.86
CA ASN A 99 -1.97 21.31 -7.02
C ASN A 99 -1.40 22.02 -8.25
N ALA A 100 -1.68 23.33 -8.43
CA ALA A 100 -1.07 24.13 -9.48
C ALA A 100 0.43 24.40 -9.24
N LEU A 101 0.86 24.64 -7.99
CA LEU A 101 2.27 24.75 -7.61
C LEU A 101 3.00 23.41 -7.75
N ARG A 102 2.34 22.29 -7.42
CA ARG A 102 2.84 20.94 -7.69
C ARG A 102 2.91 20.68 -9.20
N TYR A 103 1.98 21.24 -9.98
CA TYR A 103 1.97 21.16 -11.45
C TYR A 103 3.09 21.99 -12.09
N GLU A 104 3.38 23.19 -11.58
CA GLU A 104 4.56 23.96 -11.98
C GLU A 104 5.85 23.26 -11.53
N PHE A 105 5.90 22.67 -10.34
CA PHE A 105 7.07 21.95 -9.83
C PHE A 105 7.37 20.64 -10.58
N VAL A 106 6.34 19.94 -11.06
CA VAL A 106 6.48 18.71 -11.86
C VAL A 106 6.77 19.02 -13.34
N ASN A 107 6.34 20.17 -13.86
CA ASN A 107 6.51 20.52 -15.29
C ASN A 107 7.63 21.53 -15.60
N THR A 108 8.40 22.03 -14.61
CA THR A 108 9.54 22.93 -14.85
C THR A 108 10.91 22.26 -14.82
N PHE A 109 10.98 20.94 -14.72
CA PHE A 109 12.26 20.25 -14.96
C PHE A 109 12.55 20.22 -16.47
N PRO A 110 13.63 20.85 -16.97
CA PRO A 110 14.14 20.52 -18.31
C PRO A 110 14.42 19.02 -18.38
N PRO A 111 14.47 18.38 -19.57
CA PRO A 111 14.77 16.95 -19.68
C PRO A 111 15.99 16.63 -18.82
N LEU A 112 15.73 15.91 -17.73
CA LEU A 112 16.67 15.72 -16.66
C LEU A 112 17.84 14.93 -17.21
N ASP A 113 19.04 15.52 -17.13
CA ASP A 113 20.29 14.78 -17.29
C ASP A 113 20.42 13.83 -16.09
N MET A 114 19.75 12.67 -16.21
CA MET A 114 19.74 11.64 -15.18
C MET A 114 21.15 11.19 -14.80
N GLN A 115 22.11 11.29 -15.73
CA GLN A 115 23.48 10.88 -15.48
C GLN A 115 24.18 11.87 -14.53
N ALA A 116 23.98 13.17 -14.71
CA ALA A 116 24.50 14.20 -13.81
C ALA A 116 23.83 14.21 -12.42
N MET A 117 22.56 13.80 -12.30
CA MET A 117 21.88 13.68 -10.99
C MET A 117 22.31 12.43 -10.20
N LEU A 118 22.59 11.32 -10.88
CA LEU A 118 23.01 10.07 -10.25
C LEU A 118 24.45 10.13 -9.70
N GLU A 119 25.27 11.08 -10.17
CA GLU A 119 26.64 11.29 -9.69
C GLU A 119 26.72 12.05 -8.35
N GLY A 120 25.64 12.71 -7.90
CA GLY A 120 25.62 13.53 -6.68
C GLY A 120 24.51 13.21 -5.66
N ILE A 121 23.42 12.56 -6.07
CA ILE A 121 22.31 12.20 -5.18
C ILE A 121 22.54 10.79 -4.65
N GLN A 122 22.58 10.62 -3.32
CA GLN A 122 22.54 9.28 -2.76
C GLN A 122 21.19 8.67 -3.16
N LEU A 123 21.22 7.56 -3.90
CA LEU A 123 20.03 6.83 -4.37
C LEU A 123 18.99 6.56 -3.26
N THR A 124 19.42 6.58 -2.00
CA THR A 124 18.55 6.59 -0.83
C THR A 124 17.46 7.66 -0.91
N ASP A 125 17.78 8.86 -1.41
CA ASP A 125 16.89 10.02 -1.50
C ASP A 125 15.91 9.91 -2.68
N ILE A 126 16.33 9.22 -3.75
CA ILE A 126 15.49 8.88 -4.92
C ILE A 126 14.45 7.84 -4.48
N PHE A 127 14.86 6.79 -3.77
CA PHE A 127 13.94 5.72 -3.34
C PHE A 127 12.97 6.16 -2.23
N GLU A 128 13.38 7.04 -1.32
CA GLU A 128 12.55 7.49 -0.19
C GLU A 128 11.44 8.46 -0.60
N ASN A 129 11.56 9.15 -1.74
CA ASN A 129 10.60 10.16 -2.18
C ASN A 129 9.80 9.77 -3.44
N LEU A 130 10.25 8.78 -4.22
CA LEU A 130 9.62 8.44 -5.50
C LEU A 130 8.70 7.22 -5.45
N TYR A 131 8.99 6.19 -4.64
CA TYR A 131 8.09 5.04 -4.57
C TYR A 131 6.94 5.28 -3.59
N TRP A 132 5.82 5.70 -4.16
CA TRP A 132 4.65 6.24 -3.47
C TRP A 132 4.19 5.46 -2.21
N PRO A 133 4.14 4.11 -2.19
CA PRO A 133 3.82 3.31 -0.99
C PRO A 133 4.74 3.43 0.21
N PHE A 134 6.01 3.79 -0.01
CA PHE A 134 7.04 3.78 1.04
C PHE A 134 7.16 5.12 1.75
N VAL A 135 6.49 6.14 1.20
CA VAL A 135 6.37 7.45 1.81
C VAL A 135 5.20 7.42 2.80
N TYR A 136 5.52 7.55 4.09
CA TYR A 136 4.52 7.56 5.17
C TYR A 136 3.40 8.58 4.91
N ASP A 137 3.76 9.79 4.47
CA ASP A 137 2.80 10.87 4.22
C ASP A 137 1.77 10.50 3.15
N ASN A 138 2.14 9.70 2.15
CA ASN A 138 1.20 9.25 1.13
C ASN A 138 0.20 8.23 1.70
N ALA A 139 0.66 7.27 2.51
CA ALA A 139 -0.23 6.33 3.19
C ALA A 139 -1.17 7.06 4.15
N PHE A 140 -0.63 8.00 4.92
CA PHE A 140 -1.39 8.85 5.83
C PHE A 140 -2.42 9.72 5.09
N MET A 141 -2.04 10.37 3.99
CA MET A 141 -2.95 11.21 3.21
C MET A 141 -4.03 10.38 2.51
N ASN A 142 -3.69 9.21 1.96
CA ASN A 142 -4.71 8.32 1.38
C ASN A 142 -5.70 7.85 2.44
N GLN A 143 -5.26 7.53 3.66
CA GLN A 143 -6.15 7.19 4.77
C GLN A 143 -7.06 8.36 5.17
N LYS A 144 -6.51 9.59 5.24
CA LYS A 144 -7.27 10.81 5.51
C LYS A 144 -8.33 11.08 4.43
N LEU A 145 -7.96 10.95 3.15
CA LEU A 145 -8.90 11.10 2.04
C LEU A 145 -9.98 10.01 2.04
N ALA A 146 -9.62 8.78 2.41
CA ALA A 146 -10.58 7.69 2.56
C ALA A 146 -11.59 8.00 3.69
N LEU A 147 -11.13 8.51 4.84
CA LEU A 147 -12.00 8.97 5.92
C LEU A 147 -12.98 10.07 5.47
N LEU A 148 -12.46 11.07 4.76
CA LEU A 148 -13.27 12.15 4.23
C LEU A 148 -14.33 11.60 3.26
N GLY A 149 -13.96 10.65 2.39
CA GLY A 149 -14.89 10.00 1.46
C GLY A 149 -15.93 9.09 2.12
N LEU A 150 -15.53 8.33 3.15
CA LEU A 150 -16.40 7.35 3.83
C LEU A 150 -17.35 7.99 4.84
N MET A 151 -16.89 9.03 5.56
CA MET A 151 -17.62 9.59 6.70
C MET A 151 -17.80 11.11 6.63
N GLY A 152 -17.13 11.82 5.72
CA GLY A 152 -17.14 13.29 5.69
C GLY A 152 -16.38 13.92 6.87
N ILE A 153 -15.48 13.17 7.50
CA ILE A 153 -14.73 13.61 8.68
C ILE A 153 -13.30 13.97 8.27
N ASP A 154 -12.83 15.14 8.72
CA ASP A 154 -11.40 15.44 8.78
C ASP A 154 -10.91 15.19 10.22
N THR A 155 -9.83 14.43 10.37
CA THR A 155 -9.28 13.99 11.64
C THR A 155 -7.86 14.51 11.83
N SER A 156 -7.46 14.70 13.10
CA SER A 156 -6.05 14.94 13.45
C SER A 156 -5.23 13.65 13.38
N ALA A 157 -3.90 13.78 13.26
CA ALA A 157 -3.00 12.64 13.07
C ALA A 157 -3.06 11.59 14.20
N ASN A 158 -3.24 12.02 15.45
CA ASN A 158 -3.17 11.13 16.62
C ASN A 158 -4.36 10.16 16.73
N GLU A 159 -5.52 10.51 16.16
CA GLU A 159 -6.72 9.68 16.23
C GLU A 159 -7.03 8.99 14.90
N GLN A 160 -6.32 9.35 13.83
CA GLN A 160 -6.64 8.96 12.46
C GLN A 160 -6.73 7.45 12.28
N LYS A 161 -5.83 6.67 12.90
CA LYS A 161 -5.83 5.20 12.79
C LYS A 161 -7.12 4.60 13.34
N MET A 162 -7.49 4.95 14.57
CA MET A 162 -8.69 4.41 15.22
C MET A 162 -9.96 4.82 14.47
N VAL A 163 -10.09 6.11 14.12
CA VAL A 163 -11.25 6.61 13.37
C VAL A 163 -11.36 5.96 11.99
N PHE A 164 -10.22 5.74 11.33
CA PHE A 164 -10.19 5.03 10.05
C PHE A 164 -10.71 3.60 10.17
N PHE A 165 -10.27 2.85 11.17
CA PHE A 165 -10.76 1.49 11.34
C PHE A 165 -12.23 1.42 11.78
N ASP A 166 -12.72 2.37 12.56
CA ASP A 166 -14.15 2.51 12.86
C ASP A 166 -14.98 2.78 11.58
N ALA A 167 -14.45 3.57 10.65
CA ALA A 167 -15.07 3.84 9.34
C ALA A 167 -15.06 2.57 8.46
N LEU A 168 -13.94 1.86 8.46
CA LEU A 168 -13.76 0.61 7.73
C LEU A 168 -14.67 -0.50 8.25
N GLU A 169 -14.85 -0.64 9.56
CA GLU A 169 -15.76 -1.63 10.14
C GLU A 169 -17.19 -1.43 9.62
N LYS A 170 -17.66 -0.18 9.59
CA LYS A 170 -19.01 0.17 9.10
C LYS A 170 -19.19 -0.12 7.61
N SER A 171 -18.16 0.13 6.80
CA SER A 171 -18.23 -0.03 5.34
C SER A 171 -18.02 -1.49 4.90
N GLN A 172 -17.03 -2.17 5.46
CA GLN A 172 -16.65 -3.54 5.09
C GLN A 172 -17.39 -4.61 5.88
N ARG A 173 -18.03 -4.24 7.01
CA ARG A 173 -18.70 -5.16 7.94
C ARG A 173 -17.76 -6.24 8.48
N ILE A 174 -16.52 -5.84 8.72
CA ILE A 174 -15.49 -6.67 9.35
C ILE A 174 -15.06 -5.92 10.60
N LYS A 175 -15.29 -6.54 11.76
CA LYS A 175 -14.83 -6.00 13.04
C LYS A 175 -13.38 -6.40 13.23
N LEU A 176 -12.48 -5.44 13.07
CA LEU A 176 -11.05 -5.65 13.27
C LEU A 176 -10.66 -5.25 14.70
N PRO A 177 -9.78 -6.00 15.37
CA PRO A 177 -9.15 -5.52 16.58
C PRO A 177 -8.17 -4.40 16.20
N VAL A 178 -8.25 -3.26 16.88
CA VAL A 178 -7.42 -2.08 16.58
C VAL A 178 -6.74 -1.58 17.84
N SER A 179 -5.46 -1.25 17.71
CA SER A 179 -4.71 -0.48 18.69
C SER A 179 -3.65 0.39 17.99
N ASP A 180 -2.91 1.18 18.76
CA ASP A 180 -1.74 1.90 18.25
C ASP A 180 -0.71 0.94 17.64
N GLN A 181 -0.60 -0.27 18.21
CA GLN A 181 0.22 -1.35 17.68
C GLN A 181 -0.58 -2.27 16.74
N ILE A 182 0.14 -3.00 15.90
CA ILE A 182 -0.46 -4.06 15.09
C ILE A 182 -0.79 -5.24 16.01
N ILE A 183 -2.02 -5.72 15.94
CA ILE A 183 -2.45 -6.88 16.73
C ILE A 183 -2.14 -8.16 15.96
N TYR A 184 -1.56 -9.15 16.65
CA TYR A 184 -1.34 -10.49 16.10
C TYR A 184 -2.49 -11.39 16.53
N SER A 185 -3.34 -11.77 15.57
CA SER A 185 -4.56 -12.52 15.86
C SER A 185 -4.38 -14.00 15.54
N PHE A 186 -4.56 -14.86 16.54
CA PHE A 186 -4.50 -16.32 16.41
C PHE A 186 -5.82 -17.02 16.74
N ASN A 187 -6.78 -16.32 17.34
CA ASN A 187 -8.00 -16.92 17.87
C ASN A 187 -9.20 -15.95 18.00
N ASP A 188 -9.20 -14.83 17.27
CA ASP A 188 -10.32 -13.87 17.30
C ASP A 188 -11.43 -14.33 16.32
N PRO A 189 -12.63 -14.73 16.81
CA PRO A 189 -13.71 -15.20 15.95
C PRO A 189 -14.20 -14.15 14.97
N ALA A 190 -14.17 -12.86 15.33
CA ALA A 190 -14.60 -11.78 14.44
C ALA A 190 -13.64 -11.60 13.26
N VAL A 191 -12.34 -11.78 13.52
CA VAL A 191 -11.31 -11.79 12.47
C VAL A 191 -11.50 -12.99 11.54
N VAL A 192 -11.67 -14.20 12.08
CA VAL A 192 -11.88 -15.42 11.29
C VAL A 192 -13.10 -15.31 10.37
N ASP A 193 -14.22 -14.84 10.93
CA ASP A 193 -15.46 -14.60 10.20
C ASP A 193 -15.28 -13.53 9.10
N GLY A 194 -14.56 -12.44 9.39
CA GLY A 194 -14.20 -11.44 8.39
C GLY A 194 -13.33 -11.97 7.26
N LEU A 195 -12.33 -12.79 7.58
CA LEU A 195 -11.45 -13.44 6.60
C LEU A 195 -12.23 -14.41 5.70
N ASN A 196 -13.13 -15.20 6.26
CA ASN A 196 -13.92 -16.16 5.47
C ASN A 196 -14.96 -15.44 4.59
N ARG A 197 -15.67 -14.43 5.13
CA ARG A 197 -16.65 -13.64 4.36
C ARG A 197 -16.03 -12.85 3.21
N SER A 198 -14.83 -12.32 3.42
CA SER A 198 -14.11 -11.60 2.36
C SER A 198 -13.54 -12.54 1.30
N GLY A 199 -13.61 -13.86 1.53
CA GLY A 199 -12.97 -14.86 0.71
C GLY A 199 -11.46 -14.68 0.75
N LEU A 200 -10.86 -14.31 1.89
CA LEU A 200 -9.41 -14.26 2.04
C LEU A 200 -8.88 -15.59 2.61
N MET A 201 -9.63 -16.18 3.54
CA MET A 201 -9.40 -17.53 4.05
C MET A 201 -10.55 -18.43 3.59
N GLU A 202 -10.31 -19.25 2.56
CA GLU A 202 -11.27 -20.26 2.12
C GLU A 202 -11.21 -21.46 3.06
N ALA A 203 -12.14 -21.51 4.03
CA ALA A 203 -12.28 -22.63 4.94
C ALA A 203 -13.76 -22.98 5.14
N SER A 204 -14.06 -24.28 5.12
CA SER A 204 -15.37 -24.82 5.43
C SER A 204 -15.79 -24.46 6.86
N LYS A 205 -17.10 -24.38 7.08
CA LYS A 205 -17.66 -24.08 8.40
C LYS A 205 -17.24 -25.16 9.40
N GLU A 206 -17.25 -26.42 8.98
CA GLU A 206 -16.85 -27.58 9.77
C GLU A 206 -15.37 -27.49 10.18
N TYR A 207 -14.49 -27.05 9.27
CA TYR A 207 -13.07 -26.84 9.56
C TYR A 207 -12.84 -25.74 10.62
N ILE A 208 -13.63 -24.66 10.53
CA ILE A 208 -13.56 -23.56 11.50
C ILE A 208 -14.11 -24.01 12.86
N GLU A 209 -15.30 -24.61 12.90
CA GLU A 209 -15.96 -25.06 14.13
C GLU A 209 -15.16 -26.15 14.87
N ALA A 210 -14.44 -27.01 14.14
CA ALA A 210 -13.52 -27.99 14.72
C ALA A 210 -12.21 -27.37 15.25
N GLY A 211 -11.95 -26.09 15.03
CA GLY A 211 -10.74 -25.41 15.47
C GLY A 211 -9.48 -25.76 14.67
N HIS A 212 -9.61 -26.46 13.53
CA HIS A 212 -8.46 -26.89 12.73
C HIS A 212 -7.67 -25.73 12.11
N HIS A 213 -8.32 -24.57 11.95
CA HIS A 213 -7.71 -23.32 11.50
C HIS A 213 -6.75 -22.68 12.52
N LEU A 214 -6.73 -23.16 13.77
CA LEU A 214 -5.96 -22.55 14.86
C LEU A 214 -4.55 -23.13 14.97
N PHE A 215 -3.59 -22.27 15.33
CA PHE A 215 -2.26 -22.67 15.79
C PHE A 215 -2.27 -22.92 17.30
N SER A 216 -1.62 -23.99 17.76
CA SER A 216 -1.42 -24.23 19.19
C SER A 216 -0.48 -23.17 19.79
N SER A 217 -0.51 -22.96 21.11
CA SER A 217 0.39 -21.99 21.75
C SER A 217 1.88 -22.27 21.48
N GLU A 218 2.25 -23.54 21.32
CA GLU A 218 3.60 -23.98 20.97
C GLU A 218 3.98 -23.60 19.53
N GLU A 219 3.02 -23.63 18.60
CA GLU A 219 3.20 -23.14 17.22
C GLU A 219 3.22 -21.61 17.15
N GLN A 220 2.46 -20.93 18.02
CA GLN A 220 2.34 -19.46 18.02
C GLN A 220 3.64 -18.77 18.44
N ALA A 221 4.31 -19.25 19.48
CA ALA A 221 5.54 -18.63 20.00
C ALA A 221 6.64 -18.39 18.94
N PRO A 222 7.07 -19.40 18.14
CA PRO A 222 8.08 -19.17 17.11
C PRO A 222 7.58 -18.32 15.93
N ILE A 223 6.27 -18.25 15.68
CA ILE A 223 5.69 -17.34 14.69
C ILE A 223 5.84 -15.90 15.17
N ILE A 224 5.48 -15.61 16.42
CA ILE A 224 5.57 -14.29 17.03
C ILE A 224 7.03 -13.80 17.06
N GLU A 225 7.96 -14.64 17.50
CA GLU A 225 9.39 -14.30 17.54
C GLU A 225 9.91 -13.87 16.15
N LYS A 226 9.59 -14.64 15.10
CA LYS A 226 10.01 -14.33 13.73
C LYS A 226 9.34 -13.08 13.18
N LEU A 227 8.09 -12.86 13.54
CA LEU A 227 7.32 -11.69 13.16
C LEU A 227 7.90 -10.40 13.78
N GLU A 228 8.22 -10.42 15.07
CA GLU A 228 8.85 -9.28 15.75
C GLU A 228 10.23 -8.98 15.17
N ALA A 229 11.02 -10.02 14.89
CA ALA A 229 12.30 -9.88 14.19
C ALA A 229 12.12 -9.33 12.77
N ALA A 230 11.07 -9.76 12.05
CA ALA A 230 10.75 -9.26 10.71
C ALA A 230 10.34 -7.78 10.73
N MET A 231 9.48 -7.37 11.68
CA MET A 231 9.11 -5.96 11.87
C MET A 231 10.32 -5.10 12.23
N THR A 232 11.24 -5.62 13.05
CA THR A 232 12.52 -4.97 13.36
C THR A 232 13.39 -4.82 12.12
N LEU A 233 13.47 -5.86 11.27
CA LEU A 233 14.19 -5.80 10.00
C LEU A 233 13.57 -4.74 9.07
N ILE A 234 12.24 -4.73 8.91
CA ILE A 234 11.55 -3.71 8.09
C ILE A 234 11.88 -2.30 8.59
N ASN A 235 11.80 -2.05 9.89
CA ASN A 235 12.11 -0.75 10.48
C ASN A 235 13.58 -0.33 10.23
N ARG A 236 14.52 -1.26 10.35
CA ARG A 236 15.95 -0.97 10.07
C ARG A 236 16.20 -0.70 8.59
N THR A 237 15.51 -1.40 7.70
CA THR A 237 15.71 -1.27 6.25
C THR A 237 15.03 -0.01 5.70
N ILE A 238 13.76 0.23 6.04
CA ILE A 238 12.97 1.38 5.59
C ILE A 238 12.03 1.85 6.73
N PRO A 239 12.48 2.77 7.61
CA PRO A 239 11.68 3.22 8.75
C PRO A 239 10.31 3.82 8.38
N GLN A 240 10.22 4.52 7.25
CA GLN A 240 8.96 5.12 6.78
C GLN A 240 7.94 4.05 6.37
N LEU A 241 8.39 2.97 5.74
CA LEU A 241 7.55 1.80 5.41
C LEU A 241 7.04 1.14 6.70
N TYR A 242 7.89 0.97 7.70
CA TYR A 242 7.47 0.45 9.01
C TYR A 242 6.35 1.31 9.63
N ARG A 243 6.51 2.64 9.63
CA ARG A 243 5.46 3.57 10.11
C ARG A 243 4.19 3.47 9.29
N ALA A 244 4.29 3.36 7.97
CA ALA A 244 3.14 3.27 7.09
C ALA A 244 2.36 1.96 7.33
N ILE A 245 3.06 0.83 7.49
CA ILE A 245 2.47 -0.46 7.88
C ILE A 245 1.74 -0.32 9.23
N HIS A 246 2.37 0.27 10.24
CA HIS A 246 1.75 0.50 11.55
C HIS A 246 0.51 1.40 11.47
N GLN A 247 0.48 2.36 10.54
CA GLN A 247 -0.65 3.27 10.36
C GLN A 247 -1.84 2.60 9.67
N THR A 248 -1.59 1.76 8.66
CA THR A 248 -2.64 1.24 7.78
C THR A 248 -3.05 -0.20 8.06
N ILE A 249 -2.30 -0.92 8.89
CA ILE A 249 -2.62 -2.30 9.29
C ILE A 249 -3.07 -2.31 10.75
N ALA A 250 -4.27 -2.84 10.97
CA ALA A 250 -4.81 -3.08 12.32
C ALA A 250 -4.33 -4.43 12.85
N CYS A 251 -4.38 -5.46 12.00
CA CYS A 251 -4.19 -6.85 12.41
C CYS A 251 -3.39 -7.66 11.38
N ILE A 252 -2.45 -8.47 11.87
CA ILE A 252 -1.87 -9.60 11.13
C ILE A 252 -2.43 -10.88 11.72
N ALA A 253 -3.20 -11.61 10.91
CA ALA A 253 -3.96 -12.77 11.28
C ALA A 253 -3.27 -14.06 10.85
N PHE A 254 -3.02 -14.95 11.80
CA PHE A 254 -2.37 -16.24 11.57
C PHE A 254 -3.38 -17.36 11.74
N TYR A 255 -3.85 -17.88 10.61
CA TYR A 255 -4.81 -18.98 10.58
C TYR A 255 -4.43 -19.97 9.50
N LYS A 256 -4.54 -21.25 9.84
CA LYS A 256 -4.27 -22.38 8.97
C LYS A 256 -5.30 -22.42 7.84
N ALA A 257 -4.85 -22.43 6.60
CA ALA A 257 -5.70 -22.72 5.46
C ALA A 257 -6.18 -24.18 5.52
N GLU A 258 -7.43 -24.42 5.11
CA GLU A 258 -7.97 -25.77 4.97
C GLU A 258 -7.22 -26.55 3.89
N TYR A 259 -6.96 -25.89 2.76
CA TYR A 259 -6.27 -26.48 1.62
C TYR A 259 -4.80 -26.03 1.56
N PRO A 260 -3.86 -26.94 1.21
CA PRO A 260 -2.46 -26.59 1.09
C PRO A 260 -2.21 -25.65 -0.09
N GLY A 261 -1.18 -24.80 0.03
CA GLY A 261 -0.71 -23.93 -1.05
C GLY A 261 -1.18 -22.48 -0.97
N PHE A 262 -1.91 -22.10 0.07
CA PHE A 262 -2.20 -20.71 0.41
C PHE A 262 -1.29 -20.29 1.57
N ALA A 263 -0.47 -19.26 1.35
CA ALA A 263 0.53 -18.83 2.34
C ALA A 263 0.19 -17.51 3.02
N GLY A 264 -0.79 -16.79 2.47
CA GLY A 264 -1.23 -15.50 2.94
C GLY A 264 -1.84 -14.68 1.83
N GLY A 265 -2.38 -13.54 2.21
CA GLY A 265 -2.95 -12.58 1.28
C GLY A 265 -3.55 -11.36 1.97
N THR A 266 -3.93 -10.41 1.14
CA THR A 266 -4.87 -9.35 1.46
C THR A 266 -5.83 -9.12 0.29
N VAL A 267 -6.99 -8.52 0.56
CA VAL A 267 -8.03 -8.25 -0.44
C VAL A 267 -8.64 -6.86 -0.22
N SER A 268 -9.09 -6.25 -1.31
CA SER A 268 -9.71 -4.91 -1.29
C SER A 268 -11.02 -4.84 -0.47
N SER A 269 -11.66 -5.97 -0.22
CA SER A 269 -12.86 -6.10 0.62
C SER A 269 -12.57 -6.24 2.13
N ALA A 270 -11.29 -6.35 2.50
CA ALA A 270 -10.83 -6.49 3.88
C ALA A 270 -9.55 -5.66 4.11
N LEU A 271 -9.66 -4.35 3.93
CA LEU A 271 -8.60 -3.40 4.25
C LEU A 271 -8.30 -3.40 5.75
N GLY A 272 -7.02 -3.30 6.10
CA GLY A 272 -6.55 -3.31 7.48
C GLY A 272 -6.06 -4.64 8.02
N ILE A 273 -6.26 -5.73 7.26
CA ILE A 273 -5.87 -7.07 7.67
C ILE A 273 -4.91 -7.72 6.66
N ILE A 274 -3.89 -8.36 7.20
CA ILE A 274 -3.01 -9.28 6.47
C ILE A 274 -3.28 -10.67 7.03
N TRP A 275 -3.62 -11.64 6.18
CA TRP A 275 -3.72 -13.04 6.60
C TRP A 275 -2.47 -13.80 6.17
N GLN A 276 -1.98 -14.69 7.03
CA GLN A 276 -0.86 -15.58 6.75
C GLN A 276 -1.12 -17.00 7.27
N ASP A 277 -0.69 -17.98 6.48
CA ASP A 277 -0.51 -19.37 6.93
C ASP A 277 0.97 -19.73 6.79
N PRO A 278 1.75 -19.60 7.87
CA PRO A 278 3.18 -19.84 7.81
C PRO A 278 3.56 -21.27 7.43
N ARG A 279 2.67 -22.26 7.54
CA ARG A 279 2.99 -23.66 7.17
C ARG A 279 3.26 -23.81 5.67
N ALA A 280 2.76 -22.88 4.86
CA ALA A 280 3.00 -22.86 3.42
C ALA A 280 4.35 -22.21 3.07
N TYR A 281 5.06 -21.63 4.04
CA TYR A 281 6.38 -21.06 3.82
C TYR A 281 7.40 -22.18 3.72
N ARG A 282 8.12 -22.23 2.59
CA ARG A 282 9.23 -23.19 2.43
C ARG A 282 10.35 -22.87 3.41
N GLU A 283 10.59 -21.59 3.63
CA GLU A 283 11.65 -21.06 4.48
C GLU A 283 11.00 -20.25 5.60
N HIS A 284 11.01 -20.79 6.81
CA HIS A 284 10.55 -20.06 7.99
C HIS A 284 11.63 -19.10 8.51
N SER A 285 12.17 -18.25 7.63
CA SER A 285 13.25 -17.30 7.95
C SER A 285 12.70 -15.88 8.17
N VAL A 286 13.39 -15.09 8.99
CA VAL A 286 13.00 -13.69 9.26
C VAL A 286 12.89 -12.84 7.98
N PRO A 287 13.83 -12.92 7.00
CA PRO A 287 13.68 -12.19 5.74
C PRO A 287 12.42 -12.57 4.95
N TYR A 288 12.01 -13.84 5.02
CA TYR A 288 10.80 -14.30 4.33
C TYR A 288 9.53 -13.70 4.95
N TYR A 289 9.42 -13.70 6.28
CA TYR A 289 8.31 -13.03 6.98
C TYR A 289 8.27 -11.54 6.68
N ALA A 290 9.43 -10.87 6.67
CA ALA A 290 9.52 -9.45 6.36
C ALA A 290 9.02 -9.16 4.94
N GLU A 291 9.48 -9.93 3.95
CA GLU A 291 9.02 -9.82 2.57
C GLU A 291 7.52 -10.09 2.42
N ALA A 292 6.99 -11.11 3.11
CA ALA A 292 5.56 -11.40 3.07
C ALA A 292 4.72 -10.24 3.63
N ILE A 293 5.13 -9.63 4.74
CA ILE A 293 4.42 -8.46 5.31
C ILE A 293 4.49 -7.27 4.36
N VAL A 294 5.68 -6.99 3.79
CA VAL A 294 5.86 -5.89 2.83
C VAL A 294 5.03 -6.13 1.57
N HIS A 295 4.99 -7.36 1.07
CA HIS A 295 4.20 -7.76 -0.09
C HIS A 295 2.70 -7.47 0.13
N GLU A 296 2.14 -7.94 1.25
CA GLU A 296 0.72 -7.74 1.55
C GLU A 296 0.40 -6.27 1.89
N TYR A 297 1.32 -5.55 2.53
CA TYR A 297 1.17 -4.11 2.70
C TYR A 297 1.16 -3.36 1.37
N LEU A 298 2.00 -3.74 0.40
CA LEU A 298 2.03 -3.10 -0.91
C LEU A 298 0.69 -3.29 -1.65
N HIS A 299 0.11 -4.49 -1.58
CA HIS A 299 -1.26 -4.75 -2.03
C HIS A 299 -2.27 -3.81 -1.33
N MET A 300 -2.22 -3.74 0.01
CA MET A 300 -3.09 -2.85 0.81
C MET A 300 -2.97 -1.38 0.40
N SER A 301 -1.74 -0.91 0.22
CA SER A 301 -1.45 0.47 -0.17
C SER A 301 -2.04 0.81 -1.54
N LEU A 302 -1.99 -0.14 -2.49
CA LEU A 302 -2.59 0.04 -3.81
C LEU A 302 -4.11 0.03 -3.76
N PHE A 303 -4.72 -0.82 -2.92
CA PHE A 303 -6.17 -0.81 -2.75
C PHE A 303 -6.67 0.50 -2.13
N LEU A 304 -5.97 1.00 -1.11
CA LEU A 304 -6.33 2.27 -0.47
C LEU A 304 -6.14 3.44 -1.44
N ALA A 305 -5.10 3.40 -2.25
CA ALA A 305 -4.87 4.33 -3.35
C ALA A 305 -5.99 4.34 -4.40
N ASP A 306 -6.39 3.15 -4.89
CA ASP A 306 -7.47 3.02 -5.88
C ASP A 306 -8.80 3.49 -5.30
N LEU A 307 -9.04 3.28 -4.01
CA LEU A 307 -10.24 3.74 -3.32
C LEU A 307 -10.39 5.27 -3.38
N VAL A 308 -9.30 6.03 -3.23
CA VAL A 308 -9.36 7.49 -3.08
C VAL A 308 -9.10 8.25 -4.38
N HIS A 309 -8.20 7.75 -5.23
CA HIS A 309 -7.84 8.44 -6.48
C HIS A 309 -8.50 7.80 -7.71
N GLY A 310 -8.89 6.53 -7.60
CA GLY A 310 -9.10 5.66 -8.75
C GLY A 310 -7.79 5.43 -9.51
N THR A 311 -7.68 4.27 -10.16
CA THR A 311 -6.50 3.92 -10.98
C THR A 311 -6.85 3.81 -12.45
N TYR A 312 -8.11 3.48 -12.75
CA TYR A 312 -8.55 3.09 -14.10
C TYR A 312 -9.59 4.07 -14.65
N LYS A 313 -9.45 4.45 -15.94
CA LYS A 313 -10.40 5.32 -16.65
C LYS A 313 -11.74 4.63 -16.87
N ASP A 314 -11.70 3.38 -17.33
CA ASP A 314 -12.87 2.52 -17.52
C ASP A 314 -12.54 1.07 -17.15
N ARG A 315 -13.24 0.54 -16.13
CA ARG A 315 -13.05 -0.85 -15.68
C ARG A 315 -13.39 -1.88 -16.75
N LYS A 316 -14.21 -1.54 -17.77
CA LYS A 316 -14.52 -2.45 -18.88
C LYS A 316 -13.29 -2.76 -19.74
N LEU A 317 -12.33 -1.85 -19.80
CA LEU A 317 -11.09 -2.04 -20.56
C LEU A 317 -10.19 -3.10 -19.92
N LEU A 318 -10.31 -3.34 -18.60
CA LEU A 318 -9.45 -4.29 -17.87
C LEU A 318 -9.59 -5.72 -18.37
N ALA A 319 -10.82 -6.16 -18.64
CA ALA A 319 -11.10 -7.51 -19.15
C ALA A 319 -10.75 -7.68 -20.64
N GLN A 320 -10.65 -6.57 -21.38
CA GLN A 320 -10.40 -6.54 -22.82
C GLN A 320 -8.92 -6.37 -23.15
N THR A 321 -8.13 -5.89 -22.20
CA THR A 321 -6.69 -5.66 -22.35
C THR A 321 -5.92 -6.73 -21.60
N LYS A 322 -4.98 -7.39 -22.30
CA LYS A 322 -4.12 -8.42 -21.71
C LYS A 322 -2.67 -8.06 -21.91
N VAL A 323 -1.90 -8.19 -20.85
CA VAL A 323 -0.46 -7.92 -20.81
C VAL A 323 0.26 -9.23 -20.54
N TYR A 324 1.43 -9.43 -21.15
CA TYR A 324 2.24 -10.60 -20.83
C TYR A 324 2.80 -10.47 -19.42
N SER A 325 2.50 -11.47 -18.57
CA SER A 325 3.12 -11.62 -17.27
C SER A 325 4.34 -12.54 -17.42
N PRO A 326 5.57 -12.04 -17.27
CA PRO A 326 6.80 -12.82 -17.34
C PRO A 326 6.90 -13.76 -16.13
N ILE A 327 6.37 -13.35 -14.98
CA ILE A 327 6.28 -14.18 -13.77
C ILE A 327 5.45 -15.44 -14.03
N ARG A 328 4.27 -15.29 -14.63
CA ARG A 328 3.37 -16.42 -14.92
C ARG A 328 3.55 -17.01 -16.32
N ARG A 329 4.43 -16.40 -17.13
CA ARG A 329 4.71 -16.71 -18.52
C ARG A 329 3.45 -16.82 -19.40
N LYS A 330 2.45 -15.98 -19.13
CA LYS A 330 1.15 -15.99 -19.84
C LYS A 330 0.54 -14.59 -19.92
N LEU A 331 -0.34 -14.39 -20.89
CA LEU A 331 -1.20 -13.20 -20.94
C LEU A 331 -2.15 -13.20 -19.74
N ARG A 332 -2.16 -12.09 -18.99
CA ARG A 332 -3.07 -11.82 -17.89
C ARG A 332 -3.81 -10.52 -18.16
N ASP A 333 -4.96 -10.38 -17.53
CA ASP A 333 -5.72 -9.13 -17.57
C ASP A 333 -4.83 -7.97 -17.06
N PHE A 334 -5.04 -6.78 -17.62
CA PHE A 334 -4.15 -5.63 -17.41
C PHE A 334 -4.02 -5.26 -15.93
N ASP A 335 -5.14 -5.24 -15.20
CA ASP A 335 -5.21 -4.97 -13.76
C ASP A 335 -4.33 -5.92 -12.93
N LYS A 336 -4.40 -7.23 -13.21
CA LYS A 336 -3.60 -8.25 -12.51
C LYS A 336 -2.11 -8.06 -12.78
N THR A 337 -1.75 -7.70 -14.00
CA THR A 337 -0.34 -7.46 -14.35
C THR A 337 0.16 -6.16 -13.75
N PHE A 338 -0.64 -5.10 -13.79
CA PHE A 338 -0.35 -3.82 -13.14
C PHE A 338 -0.13 -4.01 -11.63
N HIS A 339 -1.05 -4.71 -10.97
CA HIS A 339 -0.96 -4.98 -9.54
C HIS A 339 0.28 -5.79 -9.17
N ALA A 340 0.53 -6.90 -9.89
CA ALA A 340 1.72 -7.71 -9.66
C ALA A 340 3.00 -6.90 -9.90
N SER A 341 3.03 -6.03 -10.91
CA SER A 341 4.18 -5.18 -11.21
C SER A 341 4.42 -4.15 -10.10
N TYR A 342 3.36 -3.54 -9.58
CA TYR A 342 3.42 -2.61 -8.47
C TYR A 342 3.99 -3.26 -7.21
N VAL A 343 3.43 -4.40 -6.79
CA VAL A 343 3.95 -5.10 -5.61
C VAL A 343 5.39 -5.57 -5.83
N SER A 344 5.71 -6.12 -7.01
CA SER A 344 7.07 -6.56 -7.33
C SER A 344 8.08 -5.41 -7.31
N THR A 345 7.68 -4.21 -7.75
CA THR A 345 8.52 -3.00 -7.69
C THR A 345 8.89 -2.69 -6.24
N GLY A 346 7.90 -2.61 -5.35
CA GLY A 346 8.16 -2.34 -3.94
C GLY A 346 9.00 -3.43 -3.25
N VAL A 347 8.73 -4.71 -3.53
CA VAL A 347 9.56 -5.81 -3.01
C VAL A 347 11.00 -5.72 -3.52
N THR A 348 11.20 -5.32 -4.78
CA THR A 348 12.53 -5.09 -5.35
C THR A 348 13.26 -3.96 -4.62
N VAL A 349 12.59 -2.83 -4.38
CA VAL A 349 13.14 -1.72 -3.58
C VAL A 349 13.53 -2.20 -2.17
N PHE A 350 12.68 -2.99 -1.52
CA PHE A 350 12.94 -3.51 -0.18
C PHE A 350 14.22 -4.37 -0.15
N HIS A 351 14.40 -5.28 -1.12
CA HIS A 351 15.63 -6.08 -1.23
C HIS A 351 16.86 -5.25 -1.51
N ALA A 352 16.77 -4.29 -2.44
CA ALA A 352 17.87 -3.39 -2.76
C ALA A 352 18.31 -2.59 -1.52
N ARG A 353 17.35 -2.07 -0.73
CA ARG A 353 17.63 -1.35 0.52
C ARG A 353 18.18 -2.24 1.61
N GLY A 354 17.77 -3.50 1.66
CA GLY A 354 18.31 -4.51 2.58
C GLY A 354 19.71 -5.00 2.21
N GLY A 355 20.31 -4.48 1.13
CA GLY A 355 21.62 -4.92 0.62
C GLY A 355 21.59 -6.22 -0.18
N ASN A 356 20.41 -6.81 -0.42
CA ASN A 356 20.23 -8.03 -1.22
C ASN A 356 20.09 -7.68 -2.71
N TRP A 357 21.18 -7.15 -3.28
CA TRP A 357 21.22 -6.66 -4.66
C TRP A 357 21.00 -7.74 -5.70
N ASP A 358 21.47 -8.96 -5.46
CA ASP A 358 21.28 -10.09 -6.40
C ASP A 358 19.80 -10.42 -6.56
N LYS A 359 19.06 -10.55 -5.44
CA LYS A 359 17.62 -10.78 -5.49
C LYS A 359 16.88 -9.59 -6.11
N ALA A 360 17.27 -8.36 -5.78
CA ALA A 360 16.67 -7.16 -6.37
C ALA A 360 16.86 -7.11 -7.90
N LYS A 361 18.08 -7.37 -8.38
CA LYS A 361 18.39 -7.39 -9.82
C LYS A 361 17.57 -8.45 -10.55
N HIS A 362 17.50 -9.67 -10.01
CA HIS A 362 16.71 -10.75 -10.59
C HIS A 362 15.22 -10.42 -10.69
N LEU A 363 14.65 -9.80 -9.65
CA LEU A 363 13.25 -9.35 -9.67
C LEU A 363 13.03 -8.23 -10.69
N ALA A 364 13.95 -7.26 -10.77
CA ALA A 364 13.88 -6.14 -11.70
C ALA A 364 13.92 -6.59 -13.17
N GLU A 365 14.77 -7.57 -13.51
CA GLU A 365 14.84 -8.15 -14.86
C GLU A 365 13.50 -8.73 -15.29
N SER A 366 12.86 -9.50 -14.41
CA SER A 366 11.53 -10.06 -14.66
C SER A 366 10.48 -8.96 -14.77
N LEU A 367 10.55 -7.93 -13.93
CA LEU A 367 9.57 -6.86 -13.86
C LEU A 367 9.57 -5.96 -15.12
N ARG A 368 10.74 -5.68 -15.71
CA ARG A 368 10.88 -4.84 -16.93
C ARG A 368 9.94 -5.22 -18.05
N THR A 369 9.85 -6.51 -18.36
CA THR A 369 8.99 -7.01 -19.45
C THR A 369 7.50 -6.71 -19.19
N SER A 370 7.06 -6.81 -17.94
CA SER A 370 5.68 -6.46 -17.58
C SER A 370 5.41 -4.97 -17.66
N VAL A 371 6.34 -4.15 -17.16
CA VAL A 371 6.20 -2.69 -17.18
C VAL A 371 6.21 -2.16 -18.61
N ASP A 372 7.09 -2.67 -19.48
CA ASP A 372 7.08 -2.33 -20.91
C ASP A 372 5.72 -2.61 -21.56
N GLY A 373 5.18 -3.82 -21.34
CA GLY A 373 3.88 -4.20 -21.89
C GLY A 373 2.71 -3.37 -21.31
N LEU A 374 2.78 -2.99 -20.04
CA LEU A 374 1.80 -2.09 -19.42
C LEU A 374 1.86 -0.69 -20.04
N VAL A 375 3.05 -0.13 -20.25
CA VAL A 375 3.25 1.18 -20.89
C VAL A 375 2.75 1.16 -22.33
N GLU A 376 3.12 0.15 -23.11
CA GLU A 376 2.67 -0.01 -24.50
C GLU A 376 1.15 -0.03 -24.60
N ILE A 377 0.49 -0.92 -23.84
CA ILE A 377 -0.97 -1.06 -23.88
C ILE A 377 -1.66 0.19 -23.34
N ASN A 378 -1.13 0.81 -22.28
CA ASN A 378 -1.70 2.03 -21.75
C ASN A 378 -1.61 3.20 -22.75
N ASN A 379 -0.50 3.34 -23.47
CA ASN A 379 -0.35 4.38 -24.51
C ASN A 379 -1.30 4.14 -25.70
N ALA A 380 -1.54 2.88 -26.06
CA ALA A 380 -2.43 2.53 -27.16
C ALA A 380 -3.93 2.67 -26.81
N VAL A 381 -4.33 2.30 -25.59
CA VAL A 381 -5.76 2.15 -25.22
C VAL A 381 -6.22 3.19 -24.20
N GLY A 382 -5.31 3.75 -23.40
CA GLY A 382 -5.64 4.67 -22.32
C GLY A 382 -6.40 3.99 -21.17
N VAL A 383 -5.85 2.91 -20.61
CA VAL A 383 -6.48 2.12 -19.55
C VAL A 383 -6.46 2.85 -18.20
N LEU A 384 -5.32 3.45 -17.86
CA LEU A 384 -5.06 4.11 -16.58
C LEU A 384 -5.52 5.57 -16.60
N ASN A 385 -5.96 6.08 -15.45
CA ASN A 385 -6.15 7.52 -15.26
C ASN A 385 -4.83 8.21 -14.88
N GLU A 386 -4.86 9.51 -14.58
CA GLU A 386 -3.66 10.28 -14.22
C GLU A 386 -2.88 9.67 -13.03
N SER A 387 -3.60 9.23 -11.98
CA SER A 387 -2.99 8.58 -10.81
C SER A 387 -2.35 7.24 -11.17
N GLY A 388 -3.06 6.39 -11.91
CA GLY A 388 -2.52 5.11 -12.38
C GLY A 388 -1.33 5.26 -13.32
N GLU A 389 -1.37 6.26 -14.21
CA GLU A 389 -0.25 6.60 -15.10
C GLU A 389 0.97 7.08 -14.30
N ALA A 390 0.77 7.88 -13.25
CA ALA A 390 1.85 8.31 -12.37
C ALA A 390 2.51 7.12 -11.64
N MET A 391 1.71 6.16 -11.16
CA MET A 391 2.24 4.93 -10.58
C MET A 391 3.00 4.09 -11.61
N LEU A 392 2.50 3.99 -12.85
CA LEU A 392 3.18 3.26 -13.92
C LEU A 392 4.53 3.90 -14.28
N ARG A 393 4.58 5.23 -14.39
CA ARG A 393 5.83 5.97 -14.60
C ARG A 393 6.82 5.75 -13.47
N ALA A 394 6.38 5.80 -12.20
CA ALA A 394 7.25 5.53 -11.06
C ALA A 394 7.86 4.11 -11.09
N MET A 395 7.11 3.09 -11.56
CA MET A 395 7.66 1.74 -11.78
C MET A 395 8.71 1.72 -12.90
N ASP A 396 8.45 2.43 -14.00
CA ASP A 396 9.33 2.53 -15.17
C ASP A 396 10.66 3.24 -14.85
N ASP A 397 10.57 4.39 -14.18
CA ASP A 397 11.70 5.19 -13.73
C ASP A 397 12.60 4.39 -12.79
N PHE A 398 11.99 3.67 -11.83
CA PHE A 398 12.72 2.80 -10.90
C PHE A 398 13.57 1.74 -11.62
N LEU A 399 12.99 1.08 -12.63
CA LEU A 399 13.68 0.03 -13.37
C LEU A 399 14.83 0.58 -14.20
N SER A 400 14.68 1.80 -14.72
CA SER A 400 15.75 2.50 -15.44
C SER A 400 16.94 2.77 -14.53
N VAL A 401 16.68 3.16 -13.27
CA VAL A 401 17.72 3.39 -12.26
C VAL A 401 18.44 2.10 -11.83
N ILE A 402 17.70 1.02 -11.54
CA ILE A 402 18.32 -0.25 -11.13
C ILE A 402 19.28 -0.79 -12.20
N ARG A 403 18.94 -0.64 -13.47
CA ARG A 403 19.77 -1.12 -14.59
C ARG A 403 21.14 -0.44 -14.65
N LEU A 404 21.27 0.81 -14.21
CA LEU A 404 22.52 1.56 -14.26
C LEU A 404 23.55 1.12 -13.22
N LYS A 405 23.13 0.39 -12.18
CA LYS A 405 24.02 -0.18 -11.16
C LYS A 405 24.42 -1.64 -11.42
N ALA A 406 23.82 -2.26 -12.43
CA ALA A 406 23.94 -3.67 -12.79
C ALA A 406 24.99 -3.88 -13.87
#